data_AF-A0A529GH62-F1
#
_entry.id   AF-A0A529GH62-F1
#
_cell.length_a   1.000
_cell.length_b   1.000
_cell.length_c   1.000
_cell.angle_alpha   90.00
_cell.angle_beta   90.00
_cell.angle_gamma   90.00
#
_symmetry.space_group_name_H-M   'P 1'
#
loop_
_entity.id
_entity.type
_entity.pdbx_description
1 polymer ?
#
loop_
_entity_poly.entity_id
_entity_poly.type
_entity_poly.pdbx_seq_one_letter_code
_entity_poly.pdbx_strand_id
1 'polypeptide(L)'
;LGTAMVYPSLIAAVSDASHPSWRARSLSVYRFWRDLGYAIGALSAGLIADRFGLSWAITSIAALTFLSGAIVAIAMQETAKR
;
A
#
# COMPACT_ATOMS: atom_id res chain seq x y z
N LEU A 1 13.02 10.14 -2.85
CA LEU A 1 13.30 9.49 -1.54
C LEU A 1 12.15 8.57 -1.13
N GLY A 2 10.92 9.07 -0.92
CA GLY A 2 9.79 8.25 -0.44
C GLY A 2 9.47 6.99 -1.25
N THR A 3 9.20 7.09 -2.55
CA THR A 3 8.83 5.93 -3.39
C THR A 3 9.93 4.87 -3.49
N ALA A 4 11.20 5.30 -3.51
CA ALA A 4 12.36 4.41 -3.56
C ALA A 4 12.51 3.55 -2.29
N MET A 5 12.04 4.04 -1.15
CA MET A 5 12.06 3.30 0.11
C MET A 5 10.91 2.31 0.23
N VAL A 6 9.78 2.58 -0.42
CA VAL A 6 8.54 1.80 -0.24
C VAL A 6 8.60 0.47 -0.99
N TYR A 7 8.97 0.48 -2.27
CA TYR A 7 8.85 -0.71 -3.11
C TYR A 7 9.69 -1.92 -2.65
N PRO A 8 11.02 -1.77 -2.39
CA PRO A 8 11.83 -2.90 -1.90
C PRO A 8 11.45 -3.31 -0.48
N SER A 9 11.10 -2.38 0.40
CA SER A 9 10.79 -2.68 1.80
C SER A 9 9.48 -3.45 1.95
N LEU A 10 8.42 -3.09 1.22
CA LEU A 10 7.13 -3.78 1.30
C LEU A 10 7.20 -5.21 0.76
N ILE A 11 7.88 -5.42 -0.37
CA ILE A 11 8.00 -6.76 -0.94
C ILE A 11 8.88 -7.68 -0.08
N ALA A 12 9.94 -7.13 0.54
CA ALA A 12 10.76 -7.84 1.51
C ALA A 12 9.92 -8.24 2.74
N ALA A 13 9.17 -7.29 3.33
CA ALA A 13 8.33 -7.57 4.49
C ALA A 13 7.30 -8.70 4.25
N VAL A 14 6.64 -8.72 3.08
CA VAL A 14 5.70 -9.80 2.71
C VAL A 14 6.43 -11.14 2.51
N SER A 15 7.63 -11.11 1.92
CA SER A 15 8.45 -12.29 1.71
C SER A 15 8.91 -12.92 3.03
N ASP A 16 9.38 -12.08 3.97
CA ASP A 16 9.90 -12.49 5.27
C ASP A 16 8.80 -13.05 6.18
N ALA A 17 7.58 -12.49 6.09
CA ALA A 17 6.42 -13.00 6.82
C ALA A 17 5.83 -14.31 6.25
N SER A 18 6.22 -14.69 5.03
CA SER A 18 5.65 -15.87 4.35
C SER A 18 6.54 -17.09 4.50
N HIS A 19 5.99 -18.25 4.90
CA HIS A 19 6.73 -19.52 4.89
C HIS A 19 7.15 -19.91 3.45
N PRO A 20 8.28 -20.62 3.25
CA PRO A 20 8.77 -20.94 1.90
C PRO A 20 7.75 -21.67 1.01
N SER A 21 6.96 -22.57 1.57
CA SER A 21 5.99 -23.40 0.83
C SER A 21 4.85 -22.63 0.14
N TRP A 22 4.54 -21.42 0.60
CA TRP A 22 3.41 -20.60 0.11
C TRP A 22 3.79 -19.15 -0.21
N ARG A 23 5.08 -18.82 -0.14
CA ARG A 23 5.61 -17.47 -0.42
C ARG A 23 5.23 -16.95 -1.80
N ALA A 24 5.28 -17.80 -2.82
CA ALA A 24 4.85 -17.43 -4.16
C ALA A 24 3.39 -16.96 -4.20
N ARG A 25 2.49 -17.67 -3.51
CA ARG A 25 1.07 -17.30 -3.40
C ARG A 25 0.89 -15.99 -2.64
N SER A 26 1.57 -15.80 -1.51
CA SER A 26 1.50 -14.55 -0.74
C SER A 26 1.96 -13.34 -1.57
N LEU A 27 3.07 -13.48 -2.31
CA LEU A 27 3.56 -12.43 -3.19
C LEU A 27 2.59 -12.14 -4.34
N SER A 28 1.95 -13.16 -4.93
CA SER A 28 0.91 -12.96 -5.94
C SER A 28 -0.30 -12.19 -5.40
N VAL A 29 -0.76 -12.51 -4.18
CA VAL A 29 -1.86 -11.79 -3.53
C VAL A 29 -1.48 -10.34 -3.24
N TYR A 30 -0.28 -10.09 -2.71
CA TYR A 30 0.22 -8.74 -2.47
C TYR A 30 0.27 -7.92 -3.77
N ARG A 31 0.83 -8.48 -4.84
CA ARG A 31 0.90 -7.81 -6.15
C ARG A 31 -0.48 -7.53 -6.73
N PHE A 32 -1.40 -8.49 -6.63
CA PHE A 32 -2.78 -8.31 -7.07
C PHE A 32 -3.43 -7.09 -6.41
N TRP A 33 -3.36 -7.00 -5.09
CA TRP A 33 -3.93 -5.86 -4.35
C TRP A 33 -3.25 -4.54 -4.68
N ARG A 34 -1.92 -4.55 -4.78
CA ARG A 34 -1.14 -3.37 -5.17
C ARG A 34 -1.54 -2.87 -6.56
N ASP A 35 -1.61 -3.77 -7.53
CA ASP A 35 -1.89 -3.42 -8.92
C ASP A 35 -3.35 -2.96 -9.11
N LEU A 36 -4.27 -3.59 -8.37
CA LEU A 36 -5.66 -3.15 -8.29
C LEU A 36 -5.80 -1.73 -7.71
N GLY A 37 -4.95 -1.39 -6.73
CA GLY A 37 -4.88 -0.05 -6.14
C GLY A 37 -4.61 1.04 -7.17
N TYR A 38 -3.80 0.78 -8.21
CA TYR A 38 -3.59 1.75 -9.29
C TYR A 38 -4.86 2.03 -10.09
N ALA A 39 -5.60 0.98 -10.46
CA ALA A 39 -6.82 1.12 -11.24
C ALA A 39 -7.92 1.82 -10.43
N ILE A 40 -8.20 1.34 -9.22
CA ILE A 40 -9.23 1.92 -8.34
C ILE A 40 -8.85 3.35 -7.94
N GLY A 41 -7.58 3.59 -7.62
CA GLY A 41 -7.07 4.91 -7.23
C GLY A 41 -7.23 5.93 -8.35
N ALA A 42 -6.85 5.58 -9.59
CA ALA A 42 -7.00 6.47 -10.74
C ALA A 42 -8.47 6.82 -11.02
N LEU A 43 -9.35 5.82 -11.01
CA LEU A 43 -10.79 6.03 -11.20
C LEU A 43 -11.39 6.92 -10.10
N SER A 44 -11.08 6.62 -8.84
CA SER A 44 -11.61 7.37 -7.70
C SER A 44 -11.09 8.80 -7.68
N ALA A 45 -9.79 9.00 -7.94
CA ALA A 45 -9.20 10.33 -8.00
C ALA A 45 -9.79 11.17 -9.14
N GLY A 46 -10.01 10.58 -10.32
CA GLY A 46 -10.70 11.24 -11.44
C GLY A 46 -12.11 11.70 -11.06
N LEU A 47 -12.91 10.79 -10.50
CA LEU A 47 -14.27 11.11 -10.05
C LEU A 47 -14.31 12.22 -8.99
N ILE A 48 -13.39 12.19 -8.01
CA ILE A 48 -13.30 13.23 -6.99
C ILE A 48 -12.87 14.56 -7.61
N ALA A 49 -11.89 14.54 -8.51
CA ALA A 49 -11.41 15.73 -9.19
C ALA A 49 -12.50 16.38 -10.04
N ASP A 50 -13.28 15.59 -10.77
CA ASP A 50 -14.35 16.07 -11.64
C ASP A 50 -15.51 16.70 -10.84
N ARG A 51 -15.80 16.17 -9.64
CA ARG A 51 -16.97 16.59 -8.84
C ARG A 51 -16.64 17.68 -7.81
N PHE A 52 -15.44 17.64 -7.24
CA PHE A 52 -15.03 18.50 -6.12
C PHE A 52 -13.77 19.31 -6.42
N GLY A 53 -13.06 19.03 -7.52
CA GLY A 53 -11.83 19.69 -7.91
C GLY A 53 -10.56 18.98 -7.42
N LEU A 54 -9.43 19.37 -8.00
CA LEU A 54 -8.12 18.73 -7.77
C LEU A 54 -7.66 18.78 -6.31
N SER A 55 -7.97 19.86 -5.58
CA SER A 55 -7.58 19.98 -4.16
C SER A 55 -8.17 18.85 -3.31
N TRP A 56 -9.44 18.51 -3.52
CA TRP A 56 -10.09 17.41 -2.80
C TRP A 56 -9.54 16.05 -3.20
N ALA A 57 -9.20 15.84 -4.47
CA ALA A 57 -8.57 14.60 -4.92
C ALA A 57 -7.19 14.40 -4.25
N ILE A 58 -6.35 15.44 -4.24
CA ILE A 58 -5.01 15.39 -3.64
C ILE A 58 -5.11 15.15 -2.12
N THR A 59 -5.96 15.90 -1.42
CA THR A 59 -6.13 15.76 0.03
C THR A 59 -6.67 14.38 0.41
N SER A 60 -7.57 13.80 -0.40
CA SER A 60 -8.09 12.45 -0.18
C SER A 60 -6.99 11.39 -0.31
N ILE A 61 -6.14 11.48 -1.34
CA ILE A 61 -5.00 10.58 -1.54
C ILE A 61 -3.99 10.72 -0.40
N ALA A 62 -3.71 11.96 0.03
CA ALA A 62 -2.81 12.22 1.14
C ALA A 62 -3.34 11.61 2.46
N ALA A 63 -4.62 11.82 2.76
CA ALA A 63 -5.28 11.24 3.93
C ALA A 63 -5.25 9.71 3.90
N LEU A 64 -5.60 9.09 2.76
CA LEU A 64 -5.57 7.63 2.60
C LEU A 64 -4.15 7.07 2.80
N THR A 65 -3.14 7.71 2.22
CA THR A 65 -1.74 7.31 2.34
C THR A 65 -1.26 7.41 3.79
N PHE A 66 -1.59 8.52 4.46
CA PHE A 66 -1.26 8.74 5.86
C PHE A 66 -1.92 7.70 6.78
N LEU A 67 -3.22 7.45 6.59
CA LEU A 67 -3.97 6.43 7.34
C LEU A 67 -3.37 5.04 7.14
N SER A 68 -3.01 4.68 5.91
CA SER A 68 -2.34 3.40 5.63
C SER A 68 -1.02 3.29 6.39
N GLY A 69 -0.21 4.36 6.42
CA GLY A 69 1.05 4.38 7.16
C GLY A 69 0.84 4.28 8.68
N ALA A 70 -0.15 4.98 9.21
CA ALA A 70 -0.51 4.94 10.63
C ALA A 70 -0.99 3.54 11.05
N ILE A 71 -1.83 2.89 10.23
CA ILE A 71 -2.27 1.51 10.46
C ILE A 71 -1.07 0.58 10.54
N VAL A 72 -0.14 0.65 9.60
CA VAL A 72 1.07 -0.18 9.60
C VAL A 72 1.92 0.10 10.85
N ALA A 73 2.12 1.36 11.20
CA ALA A 73 2.92 1.74 12.37
C ALA A 73 2.36 1.19 13.70
N ILE A 74 1.03 1.01 13.79
CA ILE A 74 0.37 0.48 14.99
C ILE A 74 0.25 -1.05 14.93
N ALA A 75 -0.11 -1.61 13.76
CA ALA A 75 -0.49 -3.01 13.62
C ALA A 75 0.68 -3.95 13.27
N MET A 76 1.71 -3.47 12.57
CA MET A 76 2.91 -4.26 12.28
C MET A 76 3.94 -4.01 13.39
N GLN A 77 3.87 -4.83 14.44
CA GLN A 77 4.95 -4.91 15.41
C GLN A 77 6.08 -5.78 14.85
N GLU A 78 7.32 -5.36 15.04
CA GLU A 78 8.48 -6.18 14.72
C GLU A 78 8.33 -7.55 15.37
N THR A 79 8.22 -8.59 14.56
CA THR A 79 8.44 -9.96 15.05
C THR A 79 9.95 -10.15 15.15
N ALA A 80 10.59 -9.41 16.06
CA ALA A 80 11.93 -9.72 16.51
C ALA A 80 11.86 -11.05 17.27
N LYS A 81 11.93 -12.16 16.54
CA LYS A 81 12.38 -13.40 17.13
C LYS A 81 13.84 -13.20 17.49
N ARG A 82 14.11 -13.33 18.80
CA ARG A 82 15.39 -13.75 19.37
C ARG A 82 16.14 -14.73 18.48
#